data_AF-A0A7S0MCD0-F1
#
_entry.id   AF-A0A7S0MCD0-F1
#
_cell.length_a   1.000
_cell.length_b   1.000
_cell.length_c   1.000
_cell.angle_alpha   90.00
_cell.angle_beta   90.00
_cell.angle_gamma   90.00
#
_symmetry.space_group_name_H-M   'P 1'
#
loop_
_entity.id
_entity.type
_entity.pdbx_description
1 polymer ?
#
loop_
_entity_poly.entity_id
_entity_poly.type
_entity_poly.pdbx_seq_one_letter_code
_entity_poly.pdbx_strand_id
1 'polypeptide(L)'
;TTISNKMHKLNSFLSKPIADILKGSAGEDAGNTVPESAVVSAIALYKACTQQVPAYQNFLAAHEYNSDDVQSFRDFQEKVPLIEKKNYLFKYPLPERCIGGSIFPGSIDFIHVSSGSTGIPTFWARSIGGEIAVAARFEQILVDALGADKKKTLAVVAFPLGSWVGGIFTTFCLRYVCMKGHPITIVTPGDKVPEILRCVQALSPMYEQTCILGYPPFVKGTIDAGRAQGVPWERFDLSLVLAGEVFSEEWRQLVAERAGIARPLRNIVSIYGTADAGVIGNETPLSAVIRAWLATRPLVARELFGSDRLPTLLQYDPHVRLLEVTGQGTLVLTSLDAAPSSRAQQLHPHAHGRHCQVVIASIGKLNSLNRSWKSNEGTYQSVSEFFRNLCSIRSSKLNMKKHIIRRFF
;
A
#
# COMPACT_ATOMS: atom_id res chain seq x y z
N THR A 1 13.30 26.45 -0.06
CA THR A 1 13.43 25.21 -0.86
C THR A 1 12.43 24.13 -0.47
N THR A 2 12.29 23.77 0.82
CA THR A 2 11.37 22.70 1.29
C THR A 2 9.88 22.94 1.00
N ILE A 3 9.38 24.17 1.22
CA ILE A 3 7.98 24.53 0.91
C ILE A 3 7.69 24.38 -0.59
N SER A 4 8.60 24.85 -1.44
CA SER A 4 8.47 24.77 -2.90
C SER A 4 8.38 23.32 -3.39
N ASN A 5 9.16 22.40 -2.80
CA ASN A 5 9.10 20.98 -3.15
C ASN A 5 7.79 20.30 -2.70
N LYS A 6 7.33 20.57 -1.47
CA LYS A 6 6.03 20.05 -0.97
C LYS A 6 4.87 20.52 -1.86
N MET A 7 4.85 21.81 -2.21
CA MET A 7 3.86 22.38 -3.12
C MET A 7 3.97 21.80 -4.53
N HIS A 8 5.19 21.55 -5.04
CA HIS A 8 5.38 20.93 -6.35
C HIS A 8 4.81 19.50 -6.38
N LYS A 9 5.11 18.66 -5.38
CA LYS A 9 4.55 17.29 -5.27
C LYS A 9 3.02 17.32 -5.22
N LEU A 10 2.45 18.20 -4.39
CA LEU A 10 1.00 18.36 -4.29
C LEU A 10 0.40 18.81 -5.63
N ASN A 11 0.93 19.87 -6.23
CA ASN A 11 0.46 20.37 -7.54
C ASN A 11 0.59 19.30 -8.63
N SER A 12 1.66 18.50 -8.63
CA SER A 12 1.83 17.41 -9.59
C SER A 12 0.74 16.34 -9.42
N PHE A 13 0.41 15.97 -8.18
CA PHE A 13 -0.66 15.02 -7.89
C PHE A 13 -2.05 15.57 -8.27
N LEU A 14 -2.33 16.83 -7.92
CA LEU A 14 -3.63 17.47 -8.18
C LEU A 14 -3.90 17.69 -9.68
N SER A 15 -2.86 17.99 -10.46
CA SER A 15 -3.01 18.31 -11.89
C SER A 15 -3.02 17.10 -12.83
N LYS A 16 -2.50 15.94 -12.40
CA LYS A 16 -2.37 14.76 -13.26
C LYS A 16 -3.52 13.78 -13.06
N PRO A 17 -4.21 13.31 -14.11
CA PRO A 17 -5.14 12.19 -14.00
C PRO A 17 -4.47 10.95 -13.38
N ILE A 18 -5.22 10.17 -12.59
CA ILE A 18 -4.67 8.96 -11.95
C ILE A 18 -4.08 7.98 -12.97
N ALA A 19 -4.70 7.84 -14.14
CA ALA A 19 -4.20 6.98 -15.21
C ALA A 19 -2.78 7.38 -15.66
N ASP A 20 -2.46 8.68 -15.67
CA ASP A 20 -1.14 9.18 -16.07
C ASP A 20 -0.12 9.03 -14.95
N ILE A 21 -0.55 9.15 -13.69
CA ILE A 21 0.29 8.84 -12.53
C ILE A 21 0.69 7.36 -12.58
N LEU A 22 -0.27 6.46 -12.80
CA LEU A 22 -0.03 5.02 -12.86
C LEU A 22 0.76 4.59 -14.11
N LYS A 23 0.55 5.23 -15.26
CA LYS A 23 1.31 4.99 -16.51
C LYS A 23 2.72 5.57 -16.47
N GLY A 24 2.90 6.73 -15.83
CA GLY A 24 4.20 7.35 -15.64
C GLY A 24 5.14 6.47 -14.84
N SER A 25 4.61 5.63 -13.95
CA SER A 25 5.32 4.55 -13.26
C SER A 25 5.58 3.31 -14.13
N ALA A 26 4.93 3.19 -15.30
CA ALA A 26 4.94 1.96 -16.10
C ALA A 26 5.94 2.00 -17.25
N GLY A 27 6.04 3.09 -18.03
CA GLY A 27 7.10 3.29 -19.05
C GLY A 27 7.50 2.05 -19.88
N GLU A 28 8.80 1.95 -20.21
CA GLU A 28 9.43 0.74 -20.79
C GLU A 28 9.58 -0.40 -19.76
N ASP A 29 9.41 -0.06 -18.48
CA ASP A 29 9.57 -0.91 -17.30
C ASP A 29 8.28 -1.67 -16.90
N ALA A 30 7.25 -1.67 -17.76
CA ALA A 30 5.91 -2.09 -17.39
C ALA A 30 5.86 -3.58 -17.04
N GLY A 31 5.57 -3.88 -15.77
CA GLY A 31 5.54 -5.24 -15.25
C GLY A 31 6.87 -5.72 -14.67
N ASN A 32 7.96 -4.95 -14.80
CA ASN A 32 9.19 -5.22 -14.08
C ASN A 32 8.99 -4.85 -12.59
N THR A 33 9.34 -5.77 -11.70
CA THR A 33 9.20 -5.60 -10.25
C THR A 33 10.41 -4.93 -9.62
N VAL A 34 11.51 -4.86 -10.37
CA VAL A 34 12.77 -4.17 -10.02
C VAL A 34 13.19 -3.32 -11.23
N PRO A 35 12.40 -2.28 -11.59
CA PRO A 35 12.72 -1.43 -12.73
C PRO A 35 13.98 -0.61 -12.46
N GLU A 36 14.76 -0.35 -13.51
CA GLU A 36 16.08 0.29 -13.39
C GLU A 36 15.99 1.66 -12.72
N SER A 37 14.95 2.44 -13.06
CA SER A 37 14.75 3.76 -12.47
C SER A 37 14.38 3.73 -10.98
N ALA A 38 13.70 2.67 -10.49
CA ALA A 38 13.48 2.46 -9.07
C ALA A 38 14.76 2.03 -8.35
N VAL A 39 15.59 1.21 -9.00
CA VAL A 39 16.93 0.82 -8.49
C VAL A 39 17.82 2.05 -8.33
N VAL A 40 17.89 2.91 -9.34
CA VAL A 40 18.64 4.19 -9.28
C VAL A 40 18.13 5.05 -8.13
N SER A 41 16.81 5.11 -7.95
CA SER A 41 16.17 5.85 -6.85
C SER A 41 16.54 5.27 -5.48
N ALA A 42 16.58 3.94 -5.35
CA ALA A 42 16.97 3.25 -4.12
C ALA A 42 18.44 3.49 -3.76
N ILE A 43 19.37 3.37 -4.72
CA ILE A 43 20.79 3.64 -4.49
C ILE A 43 21.02 5.11 -4.13
N ALA A 44 20.34 6.03 -4.82
CA ALA A 44 20.45 7.45 -4.51
C ALA A 44 19.85 7.79 -3.14
N LEU A 45 18.80 7.09 -2.72
CA LEU A 45 18.25 7.21 -1.37
C LEU A 45 19.24 6.70 -0.33
N TYR A 46 19.79 5.50 -0.52
CA TYR A 46 20.82 4.91 0.31
C TYR A 46 21.99 5.90 0.55
N LYS A 47 22.59 6.43 -0.53
CA LYS A 47 23.69 7.40 -0.45
C LYS A 47 23.30 8.68 0.30
N ALA A 48 22.07 9.17 0.13
CA ALA A 48 21.61 10.32 0.89
C ALA A 48 21.51 10.00 2.39
N CYS A 49 21.05 8.80 2.74
CA CYS A 49 20.90 8.36 4.11
C CYS A 49 22.25 8.15 4.82
N THR A 50 23.26 7.59 4.13
CA THR A 50 24.61 7.44 4.69
C THR A 50 25.27 8.78 4.99
N GLN A 51 24.86 9.86 4.33
CA GLN A 51 25.41 11.19 4.52
C GLN A 51 24.63 12.05 5.52
N GLN A 52 23.31 11.85 5.62
CA GLN A 52 22.43 12.82 6.26
C GLN A 52 21.60 12.27 7.42
N VAL A 53 21.58 10.96 7.67
CA VAL A 53 20.78 10.37 8.76
C VAL A 53 21.71 9.84 9.86
N PRO A 54 21.83 10.53 11.01
CA PRO A 54 22.77 10.15 12.07
C PRO A 54 22.60 8.72 12.58
N ALA A 55 21.35 8.28 12.79
CA ALA A 55 21.07 6.90 13.20
C ALA A 55 21.56 5.89 12.17
N TYR A 56 21.47 6.20 10.88
CA TYR A 56 21.90 5.31 9.81
C TYR A 56 23.42 5.23 9.70
N GLN A 57 24.12 6.36 9.86
CA GLN A 57 25.57 6.40 9.98
C GLN A 57 26.07 5.55 11.15
N ASN A 58 25.48 5.76 12.33
CA ASN A 58 25.81 4.99 13.52
C ASN A 58 25.46 3.50 13.37
N PHE A 59 24.37 3.19 12.68
CA PHE A 59 23.95 1.82 12.39
C PHE A 59 24.95 1.10 11.48
N LEU A 60 25.38 1.73 10.39
CA LEU A 60 26.38 1.14 9.48
C LEU A 60 27.74 0.98 10.15
N ALA A 61 28.20 1.98 10.90
CA ALA A 61 29.45 1.89 11.66
C ALA A 61 29.41 0.75 12.70
N ALA A 62 28.28 0.56 13.38
CA ALA A 62 28.10 -0.54 14.33
C ALA A 62 28.04 -1.94 13.69
N HIS A 63 27.83 -2.01 12.37
CA HIS A 63 27.93 -3.25 11.59
C HIS A 63 29.27 -3.36 10.85
N GLU A 64 30.24 -2.51 11.19
CA GLU A 64 31.56 -2.44 10.55
C GLU A 64 31.47 -2.29 9.03
N TYR A 65 30.42 -1.61 8.56
CA TYR A 65 30.09 -1.48 7.15
C TYR A 65 30.59 -0.15 6.56
N ASN A 66 31.32 -0.21 5.43
CA ASN A 66 31.72 0.98 4.70
C ASN A 66 30.71 1.33 3.59
N SER A 67 30.16 2.54 3.61
CA SER A 67 29.17 2.96 2.61
C SER A 67 29.68 3.00 1.17
N ASP A 68 30.99 3.08 0.98
CA ASP A 68 31.63 3.09 -0.33
C ASP A 68 31.67 1.70 -1.00
N ASP A 69 31.31 0.64 -0.26
CA ASP A 69 31.30 -0.74 -0.77
C ASP A 69 30.11 -1.06 -1.71
N VAL A 70 29.15 -0.13 -1.83
CA VAL A 70 27.97 -0.25 -2.71
C VAL A 70 28.24 0.42 -4.06
N GLN A 71 28.65 -0.37 -5.05
CA GLN A 71 28.91 0.08 -6.43
C GLN A 71 27.81 -0.35 -7.41
N SER A 72 27.01 -1.35 -7.04
CA SER A 72 25.92 -1.89 -7.83
C SER A 72 24.67 -2.14 -6.99
N PHE A 73 23.54 -2.40 -7.65
CA PHE A 73 22.32 -2.82 -6.95
C PHE A 73 22.49 -4.16 -6.23
N ARG A 74 23.27 -5.09 -6.82
CA ARG A 74 23.59 -6.35 -6.16
C ARG A 74 24.37 -6.14 -4.86
N ASP A 75 25.32 -5.21 -4.85
CA ASP A 75 26.01 -4.85 -3.60
C ASP A 75 25.04 -4.27 -2.58
N PHE A 76 24.11 -3.42 -3.01
CA PHE A 76 23.06 -2.89 -2.14
C PHE A 76 22.23 -4.02 -1.49
N GLN A 77 21.88 -5.05 -2.27
CA GLN A 77 21.09 -6.19 -1.80
C GLN A 77 21.83 -7.12 -0.84
N GLU A 78 23.08 -7.47 -1.19
CA GLU A 78 23.83 -8.50 -0.48
C GLU A 78 24.58 -7.93 0.73
N LYS A 79 25.02 -6.67 0.66
CA LYS A 79 25.98 -6.11 1.62
C LYS A 79 25.36 -5.15 2.63
N VAL A 80 24.31 -4.40 2.26
CA VAL A 80 23.71 -3.42 3.18
C VAL A 80 22.97 -4.14 4.31
N PRO A 81 23.30 -3.88 5.60
CA PRO A 81 22.61 -4.52 6.71
C PRO A 81 21.11 -4.17 6.75
N LEU A 82 20.27 -5.17 6.99
CA LEU A 82 18.82 -4.99 7.07
C LEU A 82 18.41 -4.23 8.34
N ILE A 83 17.48 -3.28 8.19
CA ILE A 83 16.86 -2.59 9.31
C ILE A 83 15.69 -3.41 9.85
N GLU A 84 15.69 -3.60 11.17
CA GLU A 84 14.62 -4.19 11.95
C GLU A 84 14.22 -3.24 13.09
N LYS A 85 13.06 -3.51 13.69
CA LYS A 85 12.62 -2.71 14.85
C LYS A 85 13.62 -2.79 16.01
N LYS A 86 14.20 -3.98 16.24
CA LYS A 86 15.12 -4.23 17.36
C LYS A 86 16.49 -3.58 17.18
N ASN A 87 17.07 -3.67 15.97
CA ASN A 87 18.45 -3.21 15.73
C ASN A 87 18.54 -1.71 15.38
N TYR A 88 17.41 -1.08 15.03
CA TYR A 88 17.39 0.32 14.59
C TYR A 88 16.33 1.14 15.32
N LEU A 89 15.05 0.77 15.19
CA LEU A 89 13.94 1.62 15.62
C LEU A 89 13.90 1.86 17.12
N PHE A 90 14.19 0.82 17.92
CA PHE A 90 14.24 0.90 19.37
C PHE A 90 15.60 1.34 19.91
N LYS A 91 16.63 1.37 19.05
CA LYS A 91 17.99 1.74 19.42
C LYS A 91 18.24 3.24 19.26
N TYR A 92 17.64 3.87 18.25
CA TYR A 92 17.89 5.27 17.92
C TYR A 92 16.64 6.14 18.15
N PRO A 93 16.78 7.31 18.80
CA PRO A 93 15.68 8.22 19.06
C PRO A 93 15.12 8.79 17.75
N LEU A 94 13.86 9.24 17.78
CA LEU A 94 13.15 9.69 16.57
C LEU A 94 13.91 10.78 15.77
N PRO A 95 14.49 11.83 16.39
CA PRO A 95 15.22 12.85 15.64
C PRO A 95 16.42 12.30 14.85
N GLU A 96 17.21 11.39 15.44
CA GLU A 96 18.38 10.80 14.79
C GLU A 96 18.03 9.91 13.59
N ARG A 97 16.80 9.37 13.57
CA ARG A 97 16.27 8.60 12.43
C ARG A 97 15.79 9.47 11.28
N CYS A 98 15.76 10.79 11.46
CA CYS A 98 15.39 11.76 10.45
C CYS A 98 16.64 12.36 9.80
N ILE A 99 16.46 12.84 8.57
CA ILE A 99 17.48 13.61 7.85
C ILE A 99 17.88 14.86 8.66
N GLY A 100 19.18 15.07 8.82
CA GLY A 100 19.76 16.14 9.62
C GLY A 100 19.68 15.93 11.13
N GLY A 101 19.23 14.76 11.60
CA GLY A 101 19.16 14.46 13.04
C GLY A 101 18.08 15.25 13.78
N SER A 102 17.14 15.85 13.06
CA SER A 102 16.13 16.73 13.65
C SER A 102 14.75 16.53 13.04
N ILE A 103 13.72 16.68 13.87
CA ILE A 103 12.32 16.80 13.45
C ILE A 103 12.03 18.23 12.94
N PHE A 104 12.85 19.20 13.34
CA PHE A 104 12.68 20.63 13.07
C PHE A 104 13.83 21.22 12.22
N PRO A 105 13.56 22.20 11.35
CA PRO A 105 12.26 22.64 10.86
C PRO A 105 11.83 21.92 9.56
N GLY A 106 10.56 21.52 9.47
CA GLY A 106 9.87 21.38 8.18
C GLY A 106 10.01 20.07 7.40
N SER A 107 10.76 19.08 7.89
CA SER A 107 10.82 17.74 7.27
C SER A 107 9.68 16.84 7.70
N ILE A 108 9.26 16.94 8.96
CA ILE A 108 8.19 16.17 9.58
C ILE A 108 7.08 17.13 10.01
N ASP A 109 5.84 16.81 9.63
CA ASP A 109 4.65 17.61 9.97
C ASP A 109 3.57 16.79 10.70
N PHE A 110 3.76 15.46 10.83
CA PHE A 110 2.86 14.61 11.59
C PHE A 110 3.59 13.43 12.24
N ILE A 111 3.05 12.92 13.35
CA ILE A 111 3.51 11.69 14.01
C ILE A 111 2.34 10.72 14.15
N HIS A 112 2.48 9.54 13.56
CA HIS A 112 1.55 8.42 13.78
C HIS A 112 2.10 7.43 14.80
N VAL A 113 1.19 6.64 15.37
CA VAL A 113 1.45 5.58 16.31
C VAL A 113 0.93 4.26 15.75
N SER A 114 1.68 3.19 16.02
CA SER A 114 1.21 1.82 15.84
C SER A 114 1.41 1.01 17.11
N SER A 115 0.52 0.05 17.37
CA SER A 115 0.52 -0.78 18.59
C SER A 115 1.82 -1.57 18.80
N GLY A 116 2.53 -1.94 17.72
CA GLY A 116 3.75 -2.73 17.80
C GLY A 116 3.49 -4.18 18.23
N SER A 117 4.40 -5.09 17.89
CA SER A 117 4.30 -6.51 18.31
C SER A 117 4.81 -6.75 19.73
N THR A 118 5.46 -5.75 20.34
CA THR A 118 6.09 -5.82 21.67
C THR A 118 5.24 -5.17 22.77
N GLY A 119 4.05 -4.67 22.44
CA GLY A 119 3.20 -3.91 23.37
C GLY A 119 3.64 -2.46 23.60
N ILE A 120 4.82 -2.06 23.13
CA ILE A 120 5.30 -0.68 23.16
C ILE A 120 4.89 0.02 21.87
N PRO A 121 4.05 1.07 21.93
CA PRO A 121 3.66 1.81 20.75
C PRO A 121 4.87 2.44 20.06
N THR A 122 4.88 2.40 18.74
CA THR A 122 5.97 2.91 17.90
C THR A 122 5.56 4.21 17.24
N PHE A 123 6.43 5.23 17.31
CA PHE A 123 6.22 6.53 16.69
C PHE A 123 6.84 6.62 15.28
N TRP A 124 6.02 7.03 14.32
CA TRP A 124 6.34 7.17 12.91
C TRP A 124 6.21 8.62 12.49
N ALA A 125 7.33 9.23 12.11
CA ALA A 125 7.32 10.59 11.59
C ALA A 125 6.88 10.57 10.13
N ARG A 126 6.00 11.51 9.79
CA ARG A 126 5.41 11.64 8.47
C ARG A 126 5.63 13.03 7.89
N SER A 127 5.61 13.05 6.57
CA SER A 127 5.58 14.27 5.78
C SER A 127 4.47 14.16 4.75
N ILE A 128 3.87 15.30 4.41
CA ILE A 128 2.91 15.41 3.30
C ILE A 128 3.40 14.75 1.99
N GLY A 129 4.70 14.81 1.70
CA GLY A 129 5.26 14.26 0.47
C GLY A 129 5.14 12.73 0.39
N GLY A 130 5.34 12.04 1.52
CA GLY A 130 5.18 10.58 1.60
C GLY A 130 3.71 10.15 1.54
N GLU A 131 2.80 10.97 2.07
CA GLU A 131 1.35 10.71 2.03
C GLU A 131 0.78 10.89 0.62
N ILE A 132 1.18 11.93 -0.11
CA ILE A 132 0.73 12.17 -1.50
C ILE A 132 1.08 10.99 -2.42
N ALA A 133 2.27 10.41 -2.27
CA ALA A 133 2.67 9.24 -3.06
C ALA A 133 1.74 8.04 -2.83
N VAL A 134 1.18 7.93 -1.62
CA VAL A 134 0.22 6.88 -1.26
C VAL A 134 -1.21 7.26 -1.61
N ALA A 135 -1.57 8.55 -1.62
CA ALA A 135 -2.89 9.04 -1.99
C ALA A 135 -3.31 8.59 -3.40
N ALA A 136 -2.35 8.43 -4.33
CA ALA A 136 -2.61 7.85 -5.65
C ALA A 136 -3.20 6.44 -5.60
N ARG A 137 -2.82 5.60 -4.62
CA ARG A 137 -3.40 4.26 -4.46
C ARG A 137 -4.82 4.30 -3.92
N PHE A 138 -5.12 5.25 -3.03
CA PHE A 138 -6.51 5.51 -2.62
C PHE A 138 -7.34 6.04 -3.78
N GLU A 139 -6.81 6.96 -4.59
CA GLU A 139 -7.48 7.45 -5.80
C GLU A 139 -7.76 6.30 -6.77
N GLN A 140 -6.78 5.42 -7.01
CA GLN A 140 -6.96 4.24 -7.87
C GLN A 140 -8.13 3.38 -7.38
N ILE A 141 -8.18 3.06 -6.08
CA ILE A 141 -9.27 2.25 -5.52
C ILE A 141 -10.61 2.97 -5.70
N LEU A 142 -10.70 4.24 -5.31
CA LEU A 142 -11.93 5.02 -5.37
C LEU A 142 -12.44 5.19 -6.81
N VAL A 143 -11.55 5.35 -7.79
CA VAL A 143 -11.93 5.49 -9.20
C VAL A 143 -12.23 4.12 -9.83
N ASP A 144 -11.29 3.18 -9.78
CA ASP A 144 -11.39 1.89 -10.49
C ASP A 144 -12.49 1.00 -9.89
N ALA A 145 -12.61 0.96 -8.57
CA ALA A 145 -13.59 0.12 -7.89
C ALA A 145 -14.93 0.84 -7.69
N LEU A 146 -14.93 2.10 -7.26
CA LEU A 146 -16.17 2.79 -6.87
C LEU A 146 -16.69 3.77 -7.93
N GLY A 147 -15.89 4.19 -8.92
CA GLY A 147 -16.28 5.27 -9.83
C GLY A 147 -16.56 6.59 -9.09
N ALA A 148 -15.80 6.84 -8.01
CA ALA A 148 -15.99 7.99 -7.14
C ALA A 148 -15.57 9.33 -7.78
N ASP A 149 -15.00 9.30 -9.00
CA ASP A 149 -14.80 10.45 -9.87
C ASP A 149 -16.11 10.97 -10.49
N LYS A 150 -17.13 10.12 -10.55
CA LYS A 150 -18.42 10.42 -11.22
C LYS A 150 -19.60 10.45 -10.28
N LYS A 151 -19.50 9.81 -9.12
CA LYS A 151 -20.59 9.64 -8.15
C LYS A 151 -20.29 10.36 -6.84
N LYS A 152 -21.28 11.07 -6.31
CA LYS A 152 -21.21 11.63 -4.94
C LYS A 152 -21.01 10.50 -3.94
N THR A 153 -19.85 10.50 -3.29
CA THR A 153 -19.41 9.39 -2.43
C THR A 153 -19.20 9.86 -1.00
N LEU A 154 -19.84 9.19 -0.04
CA LEU A 154 -19.51 9.34 1.38
C LEU A 154 -18.39 8.37 1.75
N ALA A 155 -17.25 8.86 2.18
CA ALA A 155 -16.17 8.06 2.74
C ALA A 155 -16.24 8.07 4.28
N VAL A 156 -16.58 6.93 4.86
CA VAL A 156 -16.68 6.71 6.32
C VAL A 156 -15.41 6.03 6.81
N VAL A 157 -14.52 6.80 7.43
CA VAL A 157 -13.25 6.29 7.98
C VAL A 157 -13.51 5.66 9.34
N ALA A 158 -13.71 4.34 9.33
CA ALA A 158 -13.99 3.47 10.47
C ALA A 158 -12.73 2.77 11.03
N PHE A 159 -11.56 3.39 10.87
CA PHE A 159 -10.33 2.99 11.56
C PHE A 159 -10.20 3.77 12.87
N PRO A 160 -9.50 3.24 13.89
CA PRO A 160 -9.15 3.99 15.10
C PRO A 160 -8.50 5.33 14.76
N LEU A 161 -8.96 6.39 15.41
CA LEU A 161 -8.51 7.77 15.22
C LEU A 161 -7.61 8.23 16.38
N GLY A 162 -7.17 9.48 16.34
CA GLY A 162 -6.21 10.04 17.30
C GLY A 162 -4.80 9.84 16.78
N SER A 163 -3.95 9.17 17.53
CA SER A 163 -2.55 8.96 17.13
C SER A 163 -2.36 7.78 16.17
N TRP A 164 -3.35 6.90 16.02
CA TRP A 164 -3.22 5.67 15.24
C TRP A 164 -3.08 5.93 13.74
N VAL A 165 -2.11 5.25 13.11
CA VAL A 165 -1.81 5.41 11.68
C VAL A 165 -3.05 5.15 10.80
N GLY A 166 -3.84 4.10 11.06
CA GLY A 166 -4.93 3.68 10.18
C GLY A 166 -5.95 4.78 9.88
N GLY A 167 -6.47 5.46 10.91
CA GLY A 167 -7.51 6.46 10.75
C GLY A 167 -7.02 7.77 10.17
N ILE A 168 -5.99 8.38 10.77
CA ILE A 168 -5.54 9.71 10.32
C ILE A 168 -4.82 9.64 8.97
N PHE A 169 -3.96 8.65 8.74
CA PHE A 169 -3.25 8.51 7.45
C PHE A 169 -4.23 8.32 6.30
N THR A 170 -5.25 7.47 6.48
CA THR A 170 -6.33 7.28 5.50
C THR A 170 -7.09 8.58 5.28
N THR A 171 -7.41 9.32 6.36
CA THR A 171 -8.10 10.61 6.27
C THR A 171 -7.31 11.61 5.43
N PHE A 172 -5.99 11.74 5.64
CA PHE A 172 -5.16 12.65 4.86
C PHE A 172 -5.06 12.24 3.38
N CYS A 173 -4.85 10.96 3.10
CA CYS A 173 -4.86 10.46 1.72
C CYS A 173 -6.18 10.80 1.01
N LEU A 174 -7.32 10.54 1.66
CA LEU A 174 -8.64 10.88 1.12
C LEU A 174 -8.81 12.39 0.94
N ARG A 175 -8.32 13.21 1.88
CA ARG A 175 -8.38 14.68 1.76
C ARG A 175 -7.63 15.17 0.52
N TYR A 176 -6.47 14.60 0.20
CA TYR A 176 -5.76 14.94 -1.04
C TYR A 176 -6.56 14.54 -2.28
N VAL A 177 -7.21 13.37 -2.27
CA VAL A 177 -8.10 12.95 -3.36
C VAL A 177 -9.29 13.92 -3.50
N CYS A 178 -9.92 14.34 -2.41
CA CYS A 178 -10.97 15.37 -2.44
C CYS A 178 -10.46 16.71 -3.03
N MET A 179 -9.25 17.15 -2.65
CA MET A 179 -8.65 18.38 -3.17
C MET A 179 -8.44 18.35 -4.68
N LYS A 180 -8.35 17.16 -5.28
CA LYS A 180 -8.24 16.96 -6.72
C LYS A 180 -9.56 17.16 -7.48
N GLY A 181 -10.66 17.35 -6.76
CA GLY A 181 -11.98 17.65 -7.33
C GLY A 181 -12.93 16.46 -7.38
N HIS A 182 -12.53 15.29 -6.87
CA HIS A 182 -13.43 14.13 -6.77
C HIS A 182 -14.61 14.45 -5.83
N PRO A 183 -15.87 14.12 -6.18
CA PRO A 183 -17.08 14.40 -5.38
C PRO A 183 -17.20 13.49 -4.14
N ILE A 184 -16.21 13.56 -3.26
CA ILE A 184 -16.07 12.73 -2.07
C ILE A 184 -16.18 13.61 -0.83
N THR A 185 -17.04 13.22 0.11
CA THR A 185 -17.08 13.81 1.45
C THR A 185 -16.61 12.80 2.47
N ILE A 186 -15.78 13.23 3.41
CA ILE A 186 -15.17 12.34 4.42
C ILE A 186 -15.83 12.59 5.77
N VAL A 187 -16.18 11.51 6.46
CA VAL A 187 -16.55 11.51 7.88
C VAL A 187 -15.67 10.51 8.64
N THR A 188 -15.23 10.88 9.84
CA THR A 188 -14.25 10.12 10.63
C THR A 188 -14.85 9.73 11.98
N PRO A 189 -15.81 8.77 12.01
CA PRO A 189 -16.42 8.30 13.26
C PRO A 189 -15.46 7.46 14.13
N GLY A 190 -14.34 7.00 13.57
CA GLY A 190 -13.42 6.10 14.24
C GLY A 190 -13.96 4.67 14.29
N ASP A 191 -13.48 3.88 15.23
CA ASP A 191 -13.86 2.47 15.46
C ASP A 191 -14.97 2.32 16.52
N LYS A 192 -15.84 3.31 16.67
CA LYS A 192 -17.01 3.23 17.57
C LYS A 192 -18.27 2.90 16.78
N VAL A 193 -18.75 1.66 16.91
CA VAL A 193 -19.93 1.17 16.17
C VAL A 193 -21.14 2.12 16.24
N PRO A 194 -21.59 2.60 17.43
CA PRO A 194 -22.73 3.51 17.49
C PRO A 194 -22.53 4.80 16.70
N GLU A 195 -21.31 5.34 16.71
CA GLU A 195 -20.96 6.56 15.99
C GLU A 195 -20.91 6.34 14.48
N ILE A 196 -20.36 5.21 14.03
CA ILE A 196 -20.36 4.83 12.61
C ILE A 196 -21.80 4.70 12.10
N LEU A 197 -22.67 3.99 12.84
CA LEU A 197 -24.07 3.80 12.45
C LEU A 197 -24.85 5.12 12.44
N ARG A 198 -24.59 6.02 13.41
CA ARG A 198 -25.18 7.36 13.44
C ARG A 198 -24.78 8.18 12.20
N CYS A 199 -23.49 8.20 11.87
CA CYS A 199 -22.98 8.89 10.68
C CYS A 199 -23.56 8.29 9.39
N VAL A 200 -23.55 6.97 9.25
CA VAL A 200 -24.07 6.28 8.06
C VAL A 200 -25.55 6.61 7.85
N GLN A 201 -26.38 6.51 8.89
CA GLN A 201 -27.82 6.76 8.77
C GLN A 201 -28.13 8.22 8.46
N ALA A 202 -27.40 9.16 9.08
CA ALA A 202 -27.61 10.59 8.87
C ALA A 202 -27.09 11.07 7.50
N LEU A 203 -25.97 10.53 7.04
CA LEU A 203 -25.25 11.08 5.89
C LEU A 203 -25.47 10.31 4.59
N SER A 204 -25.49 8.98 4.62
CA SER A 204 -25.55 8.16 3.39
C SER A 204 -26.72 8.50 2.46
N PRO A 205 -27.94 8.86 2.95
CA PRO A 205 -29.05 9.25 2.07
C PRO A 205 -28.77 10.47 1.16
N MET A 206 -27.76 11.28 1.46
CA MET A 206 -27.38 12.45 0.65
C MET A 206 -26.39 12.11 -0.48
N TYR A 207 -25.93 10.86 -0.56
CA TYR A 207 -24.89 10.42 -1.50
C TYR A 207 -25.41 9.30 -2.38
N GLU A 208 -24.77 9.12 -3.54
CA GLU A 208 -25.10 8.03 -4.46
C GLU A 208 -24.49 6.70 -4.02
N GLN A 209 -23.41 6.75 -3.24
CA GLN A 209 -22.75 5.58 -2.68
C GLN A 209 -22.01 5.90 -1.37
N THR A 210 -21.87 4.88 -0.52
CA THR A 210 -21.11 4.95 0.73
C THR A 210 -19.93 3.97 0.71
N CYS A 211 -18.75 4.46 1.06
CA CYS A 211 -17.53 3.68 1.22
C CYS A 211 -17.14 3.63 2.70
N ILE A 212 -17.09 2.43 3.30
CA ILE A 212 -16.59 2.24 4.67
C ILE A 212 -15.14 1.76 4.60
N LEU A 213 -14.23 2.49 5.26
CA LEU A 213 -12.82 2.16 5.33
C LEU A 213 -12.48 1.69 6.74
N GLY A 214 -11.99 0.46 6.93
CA GLY A 214 -11.73 -0.07 8.27
C GLY A 214 -11.08 -1.44 8.33
N TYR A 215 -10.94 -1.99 9.55
CA TYR A 215 -10.43 -3.35 9.74
C TYR A 215 -11.51 -4.39 9.41
N PRO A 216 -11.21 -5.48 8.67
CA PRO A 216 -12.21 -6.46 8.24
C PRO A 216 -13.14 -6.96 9.35
N PRO A 217 -12.66 -7.57 10.46
CA PRO A 217 -13.57 -8.12 11.48
C PRO A 217 -14.43 -7.03 12.13
N PHE A 218 -13.86 -5.83 12.32
CA PHE A 218 -14.55 -4.71 12.91
C PHE A 218 -15.67 -4.18 12.01
N VAL A 219 -15.38 -3.95 10.71
CA VAL A 219 -16.37 -3.52 9.72
C VAL A 219 -17.50 -4.52 9.58
N LYS A 220 -17.20 -5.83 9.59
CA LYS A 220 -18.23 -6.86 9.63
C LYS A 220 -19.12 -6.72 10.88
N GLY A 221 -18.51 -6.49 12.05
CA GLY A 221 -19.23 -6.24 13.30
C GLY A 221 -20.16 -5.02 13.20
N THR A 222 -19.70 -3.93 12.59
CA THR A 222 -20.53 -2.75 12.32
C THR A 222 -21.72 -3.05 11.40
N ILE A 223 -21.48 -3.79 10.30
CA ILE A 223 -22.55 -4.20 9.37
C ILE A 223 -23.59 -5.05 10.11
N ASP A 224 -23.15 -6.03 10.89
CA ASP A 224 -24.03 -6.91 11.67
C ASP A 224 -24.86 -6.13 12.71
N ALA A 225 -24.23 -5.20 13.44
CA ALA A 225 -24.92 -4.33 14.37
C ALA A 225 -25.94 -3.42 13.65
N GLY A 226 -25.59 -2.87 12.49
CA GLY A 226 -26.52 -2.08 11.69
C GLY A 226 -27.71 -2.89 11.21
N ARG A 227 -27.51 -4.13 10.76
CA ARG A 227 -28.61 -5.03 10.38
C ARG A 227 -29.56 -5.29 11.54
N ALA A 228 -29.03 -5.55 12.73
CA ALA A 228 -29.83 -5.74 13.94
C ALA A 228 -30.63 -4.48 14.33
N GLN A 229 -30.14 -3.30 13.95
CA GLN A 229 -30.82 -2.01 14.16
C GLN A 229 -31.71 -1.58 12.98
N GLY A 230 -31.86 -2.41 11.94
CA GLY A 230 -32.68 -2.09 10.78
C GLY A 230 -32.07 -1.08 9.81
N VAL A 231 -30.74 -0.88 9.84
CA VAL A 231 -30.04 -0.04 8.86
C VAL A 231 -30.22 -0.64 7.46
N PRO A 232 -30.76 0.11 6.49
CA PRO A 232 -31.06 -0.42 5.16
C PRO A 232 -29.82 -0.39 4.26
N TRP A 233 -28.81 -1.21 4.57
CA TRP A 233 -27.51 -1.22 3.89
C TRP A 233 -27.59 -1.28 2.36
N GLU A 234 -28.53 -2.07 1.83
CA GLU A 234 -28.81 -2.23 0.40
C GLU A 234 -29.13 -0.92 -0.32
N ARG A 235 -29.61 0.11 0.40
CA ARG A 235 -29.96 1.42 -0.18
C ARG A 235 -28.74 2.31 -0.42
N PHE A 236 -27.56 1.96 0.10
CA PHE A 236 -26.40 2.87 0.16
C PHE A 236 -25.29 2.55 -0.86
N ASP A 237 -25.53 1.66 -1.85
CA ASP A 237 -24.53 1.20 -2.85
C ASP A 237 -23.14 0.97 -2.22
N LEU A 238 -23.11 0.11 -1.20
CA LEU A 238 -22.00 0.05 -0.25
C LEU A 238 -20.72 -0.49 -0.89
N SER A 239 -19.59 0.13 -0.55
CA SER A 239 -18.26 -0.38 -0.82
C SER A 239 -17.43 -0.41 0.47
N LEU A 240 -16.49 -1.34 0.54
CA LEU A 240 -15.61 -1.56 1.68
C LEU A 240 -14.14 -1.48 1.23
N VAL A 241 -13.35 -0.66 1.90
CA VAL A 241 -11.89 -0.60 1.71
C VAL A 241 -11.23 -1.04 3.01
N LEU A 242 -10.63 -2.21 3.00
CA LEU A 242 -10.24 -2.93 4.21
C LEU A 242 -8.73 -3.06 4.31
N ALA A 243 -8.18 -2.83 5.49
CA ALA A 243 -6.75 -2.96 5.75
C ALA A 243 -6.47 -3.59 7.12
N GLY A 244 -5.23 -4.01 7.35
CA GLY A 244 -4.73 -4.46 8.65
C GLY A 244 -4.94 -5.94 8.96
N GLU A 245 -5.82 -6.63 8.23
CA GLU A 245 -5.98 -8.08 8.34
C GLU A 245 -6.33 -8.70 6.98
N VAL A 246 -5.95 -9.96 6.80
CA VAL A 246 -6.29 -10.75 5.62
C VAL A 246 -7.67 -11.38 5.77
N PHE A 247 -8.45 -11.42 4.69
CA PHE A 247 -9.73 -12.12 4.65
C PHE A 247 -9.79 -13.10 3.47
N SER A 248 -10.64 -14.12 3.59
CA SER A 248 -10.85 -15.14 2.56
C SER A 248 -11.96 -14.73 1.58
N GLU A 249 -12.06 -15.41 0.45
CA GLU A 249 -13.12 -15.13 -0.54
C GLU A 249 -14.51 -15.53 -0.02
N GLU A 250 -14.59 -16.53 0.86
CA GLU A 250 -15.81 -16.91 1.58
C GLU A 250 -16.24 -15.80 2.54
N TRP A 251 -15.28 -15.19 3.26
CA TRP A 251 -15.56 -14.04 4.11
C TRP A 251 -16.06 -12.84 3.30
N ARG A 252 -15.45 -12.60 2.12
CA ARG A 252 -15.88 -11.53 1.20
C ARG A 252 -17.34 -11.71 0.80
N GLN A 253 -17.73 -12.92 0.40
CA GLN A 253 -19.12 -13.24 0.04
C GLN A 253 -20.07 -13.08 1.22
N LEU A 254 -19.72 -13.63 2.39
CA LEU A 254 -20.52 -13.50 3.60
C LEU A 254 -20.80 -12.03 3.94
N VAL A 255 -19.78 -11.16 3.92
CA VAL A 255 -19.97 -9.75 4.25
C VAL A 255 -20.77 -9.03 3.17
N ALA A 256 -20.57 -9.38 1.90
CA ALA A 256 -21.32 -8.81 0.80
C ALA A 256 -22.82 -9.12 0.90
N GLU A 257 -23.19 -10.37 1.17
CA GLU A 257 -24.57 -10.77 1.39
C GLU A 257 -25.20 -10.02 2.55
N ARG A 258 -24.47 -9.87 3.66
CA ARG A 258 -24.95 -9.18 4.85
C ARG A 258 -25.15 -7.68 4.61
N ALA A 259 -24.30 -7.06 3.82
CA ALA A 259 -24.33 -5.63 3.51
C ALA A 259 -25.11 -5.28 2.24
N GLY A 260 -25.63 -6.25 1.50
CA GLY A 260 -26.32 -5.98 0.23
C GLY A 260 -25.39 -5.52 -0.90
N ILE A 261 -24.11 -5.89 -0.86
CA ILE A 261 -23.11 -5.46 -1.87
C ILE A 261 -23.25 -6.31 -3.12
N ALA A 262 -23.74 -5.71 -4.20
CA ALA A 262 -24.05 -6.43 -5.45
C ALA A 262 -22.80 -6.95 -6.20
N ARG A 263 -21.66 -6.25 -6.11
CA ARG A 263 -20.43 -6.61 -6.85
C ARG A 263 -19.23 -6.75 -5.92
N PRO A 264 -19.15 -7.80 -5.08
CA PRO A 264 -18.13 -7.93 -4.04
C PRO A 264 -16.69 -7.90 -4.56
N LEU A 265 -16.41 -8.48 -5.72
CA LEU A 265 -15.07 -8.48 -6.32
C LEU A 265 -14.61 -7.11 -6.81
N ARG A 266 -15.54 -6.16 -6.92
CA ARG A 266 -15.25 -4.76 -7.25
C ARG A 266 -15.34 -3.89 -6.00
N ASN A 267 -16.40 -4.03 -5.22
CA ASN A 267 -16.75 -3.10 -4.14
C ASN A 267 -16.16 -3.46 -2.77
N ILE A 268 -15.55 -4.64 -2.59
CA ILE A 268 -14.79 -4.96 -1.37
C ILE A 268 -13.34 -5.06 -1.80
N VAL A 269 -12.47 -4.22 -1.22
CA VAL A 269 -11.08 -4.06 -1.65
C VAL A 269 -10.15 -4.24 -0.46
N SER A 270 -9.12 -5.07 -0.60
CA SER A 270 -8.05 -5.19 0.39
C SER A 270 -6.91 -4.21 0.10
N ILE A 271 -6.39 -3.56 1.15
CA ILE A 271 -5.15 -2.80 1.15
C ILE A 271 -4.15 -3.49 2.06
N TYR A 272 -2.93 -3.69 1.56
CA TYR A 272 -1.80 -4.11 2.35
C TYR A 272 -0.86 -2.94 2.63
N GLY A 273 -0.48 -2.83 3.89
CA GLY A 273 0.42 -1.79 4.34
C GLY A 273 0.92 -2.09 5.74
N THR A 274 1.96 -1.37 6.12
CA THR A 274 2.59 -1.46 7.43
C THR A 274 2.75 -0.05 8.00
N ALA A 275 2.83 0.06 9.32
CA ALA A 275 2.82 1.38 9.96
C ALA A 275 4.08 2.21 9.69
N ASP A 276 5.17 1.60 9.26
CA ASP A 276 6.37 2.24 8.72
C ASP A 276 6.15 2.67 7.27
N ALA A 277 5.79 1.74 6.40
CA ALA A 277 5.72 1.96 4.96
C ALA A 277 4.46 2.67 4.46
N GLY A 278 3.42 2.78 5.29
CA GLY A 278 2.09 3.12 4.80
C GLY A 278 1.54 2.01 3.89
N VAL A 279 0.77 2.39 2.87
CA VAL A 279 0.24 1.42 1.89
C VAL A 279 1.36 0.95 0.98
N ILE A 280 1.47 -0.36 0.82
CA ILE A 280 2.41 -1.03 -0.07
C ILE A 280 1.72 -1.41 -1.38
N GLY A 281 0.54 -2.02 -1.27
CA GLY A 281 -0.23 -2.43 -2.44
C GLY A 281 -1.71 -2.57 -2.12
N ASN A 282 -2.52 -2.61 -3.18
CA ASN A 282 -3.96 -2.75 -3.07
C ASN A 282 -4.50 -3.77 -4.05
N GLU A 283 -5.63 -4.33 -3.70
CA GLU A 283 -6.41 -5.17 -4.59
C GLU A 283 -7.00 -4.30 -5.71
N THR A 284 -7.09 -4.87 -6.91
CA THR A 284 -7.84 -4.32 -8.03
C THR A 284 -8.98 -5.27 -8.36
N PRO A 285 -9.99 -4.83 -9.14
CA PRO A 285 -11.02 -5.76 -9.60
C PRO A 285 -10.44 -6.98 -10.33
N LEU A 286 -9.30 -6.83 -11.02
CA LEU A 286 -8.62 -7.92 -11.71
C LEU A 286 -8.01 -8.92 -10.73
N SER A 287 -7.27 -8.43 -9.73
CA SER A 287 -6.67 -9.32 -8.73
C SER A 287 -7.73 -10.01 -7.87
N ALA A 288 -8.84 -9.33 -7.55
CA ALA A 288 -9.98 -9.94 -6.86
C ALA A 288 -10.62 -11.06 -7.68
N VAL A 289 -10.83 -10.86 -8.99
CA VAL A 289 -11.38 -11.90 -9.88
C VAL A 289 -10.45 -13.11 -9.98
N ILE A 290 -9.14 -12.88 -10.13
CA ILE A 290 -8.15 -13.95 -10.15
C ILE A 290 -8.19 -14.73 -8.83
N ARG A 291 -8.19 -14.03 -7.70
CA ARG A 291 -8.19 -14.63 -6.36
C ARG A 291 -9.46 -15.45 -6.12
N ALA A 292 -10.64 -14.91 -6.44
CA ALA A 292 -11.91 -15.65 -6.38
C ALA A 292 -11.93 -16.90 -7.26
N TRP A 293 -11.33 -16.82 -8.46
CA TRP A 293 -11.23 -17.98 -9.35
C TRP A 293 -10.30 -19.07 -8.79
N LEU A 294 -9.19 -18.67 -8.17
CA LEU A 294 -8.24 -19.58 -7.50
C LEU A 294 -8.81 -20.21 -6.23
N ALA A 295 -9.63 -19.47 -5.47
CA ALA A 295 -10.29 -19.99 -4.26
C ALA A 295 -11.15 -21.22 -4.57
N THR A 296 -11.81 -21.26 -5.73
CA THR A 296 -12.60 -22.42 -6.18
C THR A 296 -11.76 -23.55 -6.81
N ARG A 297 -10.43 -23.42 -6.85
CA ARG A 297 -9.49 -24.34 -7.51
C ARG A 297 -8.24 -24.57 -6.65
N PRO A 298 -8.38 -25.25 -5.50
CA PRO A 298 -7.30 -25.42 -4.54
C PRO A 298 -6.07 -26.12 -5.11
N LEU A 299 -6.25 -27.09 -6.03
CA LEU A 299 -5.12 -27.77 -6.70
C LEU A 299 -4.29 -26.80 -7.56
N VAL A 300 -4.95 -25.93 -8.34
CA VAL A 300 -4.29 -24.92 -9.17
C VAL A 300 -3.62 -23.85 -8.29
N ALA A 301 -4.31 -23.41 -7.23
CA ALA A 301 -3.75 -22.46 -6.27
C ALA A 301 -2.50 -23.01 -5.57
N ARG A 302 -2.52 -24.29 -5.18
CA ARG A 302 -1.38 -24.98 -4.58
C ARG A 302 -0.22 -25.13 -5.55
N GLU A 303 -0.48 -25.46 -6.82
CA GLU A 303 0.55 -25.53 -7.85
C GLU A 303 1.21 -24.17 -8.09
N LEU A 304 0.43 -23.09 -8.11
CA LEU A 304 0.93 -21.72 -8.34
C LEU A 304 1.69 -21.14 -7.14
N PHE A 305 1.19 -21.34 -5.92
CA PHE A 305 1.71 -20.67 -4.73
C PHE A 305 2.49 -21.57 -3.78
N GLY A 306 2.51 -22.88 -4.02
CA GLY A 306 3.17 -23.85 -3.15
C GLY A 306 2.54 -23.98 -1.76
N SER A 307 1.32 -23.49 -1.55
CA SER A 307 0.63 -23.56 -0.24
C SER A 307 -0.86 -23.79 -0.39
N ASP A 308 -1.47 -24.44 0.61
CA ASP A 308 -2.91 -24.68 0.65
C ASP A 308 -3.71 -23.41 1.00
N ARG A 309 -3.05 -22.38 1.56
CA ARG A 309 -3.67 -21.11 1.90
C ARG A 309 -3.54 -20.13 0.73
N LEU A 310 -4.67 -19.68 0.20
CA LEU A 310 -4.67 -18.68 -0.87
C LEU A 310 -4.12 -17.33 -0.36
N PRO A 311 -3.00 -16.82 -0.93
CA PRO A 311 -2.44 -15.54 -0.54
C PRO A 311 -3.34 -14.37 -0.96
N THR A 312 -3.09 -13.20 -0.38
CA THR A 312 -3.63 -11.94 -0.91
C THR A 312 -2.93 -11.61 -2.22
N LEU A 313 -3.68 -11.22 -3.24
CA LEU A 313 -3.14 -10.81 -4.54
C LEU A 313 -3.39 -9.32 -4.76
N LEU A 314 -2.29 -8.56 -4.92
CA LEU A 314 -2.29 -7.10 -4.90
C LEU A 314 -1.46 -6.54 -6.04
N GLN A 315 -1.75 -5.30 -6.41
CA GLN A 315 -0.90 -4.47 -7.25
C GLN A 315 -0.14 -3.46 -6.39
N TYR A 316 1.13 -3.23 -6.71
CA TYR A 316 1.96 -2.22 -6.07
C TYR A 316 2.73 -1.39 -7.11
N ASP A 317 3.35 -0.30 -6.67
CA ASP A 317 4.24 0.52 -7.51
C ASP A 317 5.69 0.32 -7.09
N PRO A 318 6.56 -0.27 -7.91
CA PRO A 318 7.98 -0.38 -7.56
C PRO A 318 8.69 0.98 -7.45
N HIS A 319 8.18 2.04 -8.08
CA HIS A 319 8.76 3.39 -7.98
C HIS A 319 8.38 4.12 -6.69
N VAL A 320 7.43 3.59 -5.93
CA VAL A 320 7.02 4.11 -4.62
C VAL A 320 7.45 3.14 -3.52
N ARG A 321 7.39 1.83 -3.78
CA ARG A 321 7.71 0.75 -2.84
C ARG A 321 8.47 -0.33 -3.58
N LEU A 322 9.80 -0.28 -3.52
CA LEU A 322 10.66 -1.31 -4.11
C LEU A 322 10.65 -2.52 -3.18
N LEU A 323 10.16 -3.66 -3.69
CA LEU A 323 10.07 -4.92 -2.96
C LEU A 323 11.12 -5.90 -3.44
N GLU A 324 11.76 -6.57 -2.49
CA GLU A 324 12.87 -7.48 -2.73
C GLU A 324 12.69 -8.71 -1.83
N VAL A 325 13.18 -9.87 -2.26
CA VAL A 325 13.21 -11.08 -1.42
C VAL A 325 14.65 -11.49 -1.25
N THR A 326 15.12 -11.58 -0.01
CA THR A 326 16.48 -12.06 0.25
C THR A 326 16.59 -13.55 -0.07
N GLY A 327 17.82 -14.06 -0.23
CA GLY A 327 18.05 -15.50 -0.42
C GLY A 327 17.50 -16.39 0.70
N GLN A 328 17.14 -15.81 1.85
CA GLN A 328 16.52 -16.51 2.99
C GLN A 328 14.99 -16.45 3.02
N GLY A 329 14.36 -15.85 1.99
CA GLY A 329 12.89 -15.73 1.89
C GLY A 329 12.29 -14.59 2.73
N THR A 330 13.10 -13.60 3.10
CA THR A 330 12.65 -12.41 3.82
C THR A 330 12.21 -11.35 2.83
N LEU A 331 10.99 -10.81 3.00
CA LEU A 331 10.52 -9.67 2.24
C LEU A 331 11.21 -8.39 2.73
N VAL A 332 11.90 -7.69 1.86
CA VAL A 332 12.54 -6.40 2.15
C VAL A 332 11.84 -5.33 1.33
N LEU A 333 11.59 -4.20 1.98
CA LEU A 333 10.94 -3.07 1.35
C LEU A 333 11.82 -1.83 1.48
N THR A 334 12.05 -1.14 0.37
CA THR A 334 12.59 0.21 0.33
C THR A 334 11.49 1.20 -0.04
N SER A 335 11.16 2.12 0.87
CA SER A 335 10.16 3.17 0.62
C SER A 335 10.77 4.34 -0.15
N LEU A 336 10.37 4.48 -1.40
CA LEU A 336 10.82 5.55 -2.29
C LEU A 336 9.86 6.74 -2.24
N ASP A 337 10.43 7.94 -2.34
CA ASP A 337 9.67 9.12 -2.74
C ASP A 337 9.41 8.98 -4.24
N ALA A 338 8.14 8.94 -4.67
CA ALA A 338 7.78 8.86 -6.09
C ALA A 338 8.66 9.82 -6.91
N ALA A 339 9.45 9.26 -7.84
CA ALA A 339 10.40 10.04 -8.61
C ALA A 339 9.67 11.17 -9.36
N PRO A 340 10.22 12.40 -9.40
CA PRO A 340 9.75 13.36 -10.38
C PRO A 340 9.96 12.75 -11.77
N SER A 341 8.90 12.73 -12.57
CA SER A 341 8.88 12.22 -13.94
C SER A 341 10.12 12.65 -14.74
N SER A 342 10.64 11.72 -15.53
CA SER A 342 11.93 11.61 -16.24
C SER A 342 12.39 12.76 -17.18
N ARG A 343 11.97 14.01 -16.95
CA ARG A 343 12.51 15.19 -17.67
C ARG A 343 13.19 16.22 -16.79
N ALA A 344 12.98 16.19 -15.47
CA ALA A 344 13.53 17.21 -14.56
C ALA A 344 14.93 16.87 -14.00
N GLN A 345 15.48 15.68 -14.28
CA GLN A 345 16.80 15.29 -13.76
C GLN A 345 18.00 15.82 -14.56
N GLN A 346 17.77 16.49 -15.69
CA GLN A 346 18.86 17.08 -16.49
C GLN A 346 19.29 18.49 -16.05
N LEU A 347 18.62 19.08 -15.06
CA LEU A 347 18.99 20.40 -14.54
C LEU A 347 18.97 20.36 -13.01
N HIS A 348 20.14 20.59 -12.41
CA HIS A 348 20.41 20.83 -10.97
C HIS A 348 20.95 19.65 -10.14
N PRO A 349 22.27 19.65 -9.84
CA PRO A 349 22.95 18.74 -8.89
C PRO A 349 22.56 18.93 -7.40
N HIS A 350 21.55 19.75 -7.07
CA HIS A 350 21.24 20.19 -5.70
C HIS A 350 19.76 20.05 -5.32
N ALA A 351 19.12 18.92 -5.65
CA ALA A 351 17.78 18.62 -5.16
C ALA A 351 17.80 18.14 -3.69
N HIS A 352 18.08 19.07 -2.77
CA HIS A 352 17.95 18.89 -1.33
C HIS A 352 16.48 18.93 -0.92
N GLY A 353 15.88 17.76 -0.67
CA GLY A 353 14.50 17.69 -0.19
C GLY A 353 13.86 16.31 -0.26
N ARG A 354 14.64 15.24 -0.06
CA ARG A 354 14.10 13.89 0.15
C ARG A 354 13.76 13.78 1.63
N HIS A 355 12.58 13.29 1.99
CA HIS A 355 12.13 13.19 3.38
C HIS A 355 12.07 11.72 3.75
N CYS A 356 13.16 11.17 4.27
CA CYS A 356 13.21 9.75 4.60
C CYS A 356 13.32 9.58 6.12
N GLN A 357 12.31 8.94 6.72
CA GLN A 357 12.61 7.87 7.65
C GLN A 357 13.06 6.70 6.78
N VAL A 358 14.31 6.26 6.92
CA VAL A 358 14.79 5.07 6.22
C VAL A 358 13.91 3.89 6.64
N VAL A 359 13.01 3.48 5.75
CA VAL A 359 12.29 2.23 5.89
C VAL A 359 12.87 1.30 4.84
N ILE A 360 13.99 0.67 5.21
CA ILE A 360 14.48 -0.58 4.62
C ILE A 360 14.02 -1.68 5.57
N ALA A 361 12.73 -1.97 5.60
CA ALA A 361 12.18 -2.88 6.60
C ALA A 361 12.22 -4.32 6.09
N SER A 362 12.76 -5.22 6.91
CA SER A 362 12.45 -6.65 6.83
C SER A 362 11.00 -6.86 7.28
N ILE A 363 10.13 -7.22 6.34
CA ILE A 363 8.72 -7.55 6.59
C ILE A 363 8.61 -9.07 6.77
N GLY A 364 9.23 -9.58 7.83
CA GLY A 364 9.12 -10.97 8.27
C GLY A 364 9.59 -12.03 7.27
N LYS A 365 9.55 -13.29 7.71
CA LYS A 365 9.67 -14.45 6.80
C LYS A 365 8.34 -14.66 6.10
N LEU A 366 8.37 -14.82 4.78
CA LEU A 366 7.27 -15.44 4.05
C LEU A 366 7.15 -16.89 4.55
N ASN A 367 6.31 -17.11 5.58
CA ASN A 367 5.94 -18.45 6.04
C ASN A 367 5.03 -19.11 4.99
N SER A 368 5.66 -19.61 3.91
CA SER A 368 5.20 -20.68 3.01
C SER A 368 6.03 -20.81 1.72
N LEU A 369 7.12 -20.08 1.54
CA LEU A 369 8.05 -20.34 0.43
C LEU A 369 9.23 -21.17 0.93
N ASN A 370 9.03 -22.48 1.07
CA ASN A 370 10.17 -23.39 1.25
C ASN A 370 10.03 -24.65 0.40
N ARG A 371 11.00 -24.76 -0.53
CA ARG A 371 11.54 -26.01 -1.09
C ARG A 371 10.60 -26.84 -1.98
N SER A 372 10.34 -26.36 -3.19
CA SER A 372 10.40 -27.19 -4.42
C SER A 372 10.11 -26.40 -5.69
N TRP A 373 10.82 -25.31 -5.95
CA TRP A 373 11.08 -24.84 -7.33
C TRP A 373 12.38 -24.05 -7.28
N LYS A 374 13.51 -24.76 -7.37
CA LYS A 374 14.76 -24.15 -7.82
C LYS A 374 14.61 -23.94 -9.34
N SER A 375 13.95 -22.86 -9.72
CA SER A 375 14.41 -22.09 -10.88
C SER A 375 15.12 -20.88 -10.31
N ASN A 376 16.32 -20.62 -10.81
CA ASN A 376 17.12 -19.46 -10.45
C ASN A 376 16.26 -18.19 -10.52
N GLU A 377 16.51 -17.26 -9.58
CA GLU A 377 15.97 -15.90 -9.49
C GLU A 377 14.62 -15.75 -8.75
N GLY A 378 14.65 -15.01 -7.64
CA GLY A 378 13.50 -14.65 -6.82
C GLY A 378 12.61 -13.59 -7.48
N THR A 379 12.04 -13.91 -8.63
CA THR A 379 11.24 -12.98 -9.43
C THR A 379 9.80 -12.89 -8.93
N TYR A 380 9.38 -11.69 -8.55
CA TYR A 380 7.96 -11.32 -8.57
C TYR A 380 7.50 -11.35 -10.03
N GLN A 381 6.35 -11.96 -10.29
CA GLN A 381 5.87 -12.10 -11.66
C GLN A 381 5.09 -10.85 -12.08
N SER A 382 5.44 -10.31 -13.24
CA SER A 382 4.57 -9.35 -13.92
C SER A 382 3.19 -9.98 -14.14
N VAL A 383 2.12 -9.17 -14.23
CA VAL A 383 0.78 -9.68 -14.57
C VAL A 383 0.83 -10.54 -15.84
N SER A 384 1.64 -10.15 -16.83
CA SER A 384 1.85 -10.89 -18.08
C SER A 384 2.51 -12.27 -17.90
N GLU A 385 3.42 -12.38 -16.93
CA GLU A 385 4.19 -13.58 -16.64
C GLU A 385 3.39 -14.52 -15.74
N PHE A 386 2.67 -13.96 -14.76
CA PHE A 386 1.65 -14.67 -14.00
C PHE A 386 0.59 -15.28 -14.94
N PHE A 387 0.11 -14.53 -15.93
CA PHE A 387 -0.80 -15.07 -16.96
C PHE A 387 -0.15 -16.14 -17.84
N ARG A 388 1.13 -15.99 -18.21
CA ARG A 388 1.87 -17.01 -18.98
C ARG A 388 2.04 -18.31 -18.17
N ASN A 389 2.36 -18.21 -16.89
CA ASN A 389 2.51 -19.34 -15.99
C ASN A 389 1.18 -20.03 -15.69
N LEU A 390 0.09 -19.26 -15.53
CA LEU A 390 -1.27 -19.80 -15.48
C LEU A 390 -1.66 -20.55 -16.75
N CYS A 391 -1.22 -20.07 -17.93
CA CYS A 391 -1.49 -20.75 -19.20
C CYS A 391 -0.59 -21.98 -19.43
N SER A 392 0.57 -22.07 -18.78
CA SER A 392 1.54 -23.15 -18.96
C SER A 392 1.29 -24.37 -18.06
N ILE A 393 0.47 -24.24 -17.00
CA ILE A 393 -0.03 -25.35 -16.18
C ILE A 393 -0.81 -26.32 -17.09
N ARG A 394 -0.13 -27.41 -17.49
CA ARG A 394 -0.54 -28.32 -18.57
C ARG A 394 -1.70 -29.26 -18.23
N SER A 395 -2.37 -29.12 -17.08
CA SER A 395 -3.52 -29.96 -16.74
C SER A 395 -4.82 -29.15 -16.64
N SER A 396 -5.68 -29.43 -17.62
CA SER A 396 -7.09 -29.01 -17.78
C SER A 396 -7.33 -27.69 -18.52
N LYS A 397 -8.18 -27.79 -19.54
CA LYS A 397 -8.70 -26.75 -20.44
C LYS A 397 -9.34 -25.57 -19.68
N LEU A 398 -8.55 -24.70 -19.06
CA LEU A 398 -9.06 -23.62 -18.23
C LEU A 398 -9.25 -22.32 -19.02
N ASN A 399 -10.51 -22.06 -19.34
CA ASN A 399 -11.07 -20.85 -19.94
C ASN A 399 -10.95 -19.61 -19.03
N MET A 400 -9.81 -19.36 -18.37
CA MET A 400 -9.62 -18.17 -17.54
C MET A 400 -9.78 -16.89 -18.35
N LYS A 401 -9.27 -16.84 -19.59
CA LYS A 401 -9.49 -15.72 -20.51
C LYS A 401 -10.98 -15.44 -20.72
N LYS A 402 -11.82 -16.47 -20.94
CA LYS A 402 -13.28 -16.31 -21.05
C LYS A 402 -13.94 -15.94 -19.72
N HIS A 403 -13.43 -16.43 -18.59
CA HIS A 403 -13.97 -16.10 -17.26
C HIS A 403 -13.69 -14.64 -16.87
N ILE A 404 -12.47 -14.16 -17.13
CA ILE A 404 -12.07 -12.76 -16.94
C ILE A 404 -12.86 -11.89 -17.90
N ILE A 405 -12.87 -12.19 -19.20
CA ILE A 405 -13.63 -11.40 -20.18
C ILE A 405 -15.12 -11.31 -19.79
N ARG A 406 -15.78 -12.41 -19.40
CA ARG A 406 -17.19 -12.41 -18.98
C ARG A 406 -17.50 -11.66 -17.68
N ARG A 407 -16.49 -11.37 -16.84
CA ARG A 407 -16.67 -10.64 -15.58
C ARG A 407 -16.11 -9.21 -15.62
N PHE A 408 -15.30 -8.87 -16.63
CA PHE A 408 -14.66 -7.56 -16.79
C PHE A 408 -15.24 -6.71 -17.93
N PHE A 409 -15.72 -7.36 -19.00
CA PHE A 409 -16.46 -6.77 -20.11
C PHE A 409 -17.89 -7.30 -20.10
#